data_AF-G7WF19-F1
#
_entry.id   AF-G7WF19-F1
#
_cell.length_a   1.000
_cell.length_b   1.000
_cell.length_c   1.000
_cell.angle_alpha   90.00
_cell.angle_beta   90.00
_cell.angle_gamma   90.00
#
_symmetry.space_group_name_H-M   'P 1'
#
loop_
_entity.id
_entity.type
_entity.pdbx_description
1 polymer ?
#
loop_
_entity_poly.entity_id
_entity_poly.type
_entity_poly.pdbx_seq_one_letter_code
_entity_poly.pdbx_strand_id
1 'polypeptide(L)'
;MKDLADYRRLSSKKKRVHEFPEGILDVIEKVHPEKYRLMLEGKTCTATLFSSEEWLDIVTKSRNSYKNHIQGIKLARKYSRH
;
A
#
# COMPACT_ATOMS: atom_id res chain seq x y z
N MET A 1 -19.44 -6.82 0.49
CA MET A 1 -18.33 -6.28 -0.33
C MET A 1 -17.70 -5.16 0.48
N LYS A 2 -16.39 -5.14 0.74
CA LYS A 2 -15.75 -4.05 1.50
C LYS A 2 -15.64 -2.84 0.58
N ASP A 3 -16.16 -1.70 1.01
CA ASP A 3 -16.17 -0.47 0.22
C ASP A 3 -14.80 0.23 0.30
N LEU A 4 -14.42 1.00 -0.72
CA LEU A 4 -13.20 1.82 -0.71
C LEU A 4 -13.20 2.81 0.48
N ALA A 5 -14.38 3.25 0.91
CA ALA A 5 -14.57 4.04 2.12
C ALA A 5 -14.14 3.32 3.41
N ASP A 6 -14.30 1.99 3.49
CA ASP A 6 -13.85 1.19 4.63
C ASP A 6 -12.31 1.15 4.71
N TYR A 7 -11.65 1.10 3.54
CA TYR A 7 -10.19 1.19 3.46
C TYR A 7 -9.66 2.54 3.96
N ARG A 8 -10.39 3.62 3.69
CA ARG A 8 -10.04 4.98 4.14
C ARG A 8 -10.13 5.14 5.66
N ARG A 9 -11.13 4.51 6.30
CA ARG A 9 -11.26 4.47 7.77
C ARG A 9 -10.14 3.67 8.44
N LEU A 10 -9.62 2.65 7.75
CA LEU A 10 -8.44 1.90 8.19
C LEU A 10 -7.15 2.70 8.01
N SER A 11 -6.98 3.43 6.90
CA SER A 11 -5.76 4.21 6.63
C SER A 11 -5.63 5.46 7.51
N SER A 12 -6.72 6.18 7.78
CA SER A 12 -6.69 7.38 8.64
C SER A 12 -6.42 7.07 10.13
N LYS A 13 -6.56 5.81 10.56
CA LYS A 13 -6.06 5.32 11.86
C LYS A 13 -4.55 5.03 11.89
N LYS A 14 -3.85 5.01 10.74
CA LYS A 14 -2.39 4.80 10.63
C LYS A 14 -1.55 6.05 11.00
N LYS A 15 -2.05 6.95 11.86
CA LYS A 15 -1.18 7.96 12.51
C LYS A 15 -0.16 7.34 13.49
N ARG A 16 -0.26 6.05 13.74
CA ARG A 16 0.75 5.23 14.39
C ARG A 16 0.94 4.01 13.51
N VAL A 17 2.12 3.43 13.61
CA VAL A 17 2.52 2.17 12.96
C VAL A 17 3.30 2.37 11.64
N HIS A 18 4.55 2.76 11.81
CA HIS A 18 5.67 2.34 10.94
C HIS A 18 5.84 0.80 10.87
N GLU A 19 5.00 0.00 11.53
CA GLU A 19 5.09 -1.47 11.55
C GLU A 19 4.25 -2.17 10.48
N PHE A 20 3.50 -1.49 9.59
CA PHE A 20 2.77 -2.19 8.53
C PHE A 20 3.32 -1.86 7.15
N PRO A 21 3.60 -2.87 6.30
CA PRO A 21 4.10 -2.65 4.96
C PRO A 21 3.06 -1.94 4.09
N GLU A 22 3.55 -1.15 3.14
CA GLU A 22 2.72 -0.40 2.19
C GLU A 22 1.97 -1.37 1.26
N GLY A 23 0.64 -1.34 1.30
CA GLY A 23 -0.22 -2.07 0.39
C GLY A 23 -0.36 -1.37 -0.97
N ILE A 24 -1.00 -2.04 -1.93
CA ILE A 24 -1.22 -1.51 -3.29
C ILE A 24 -1.87 -0.11 -3.26
N LEU A 25 -2.91 0.07 -2.45
CA LEU A 25 -3.60 1.36 -2.34
C LEU A 25 -2.74 2.44 -1.68
N ASP A 26 -1.92 2.09 -0.68
CA ASP A 26 -1.00 3.03 -0.04
C ASP A 26 0.07 3.52 -1.05
N VAL A 27 0.57 2.61 -1.90
CA VAL A 27 1.53 2.94 -2.97
C VAL A 27 0.89 3.83 -4.03
N ILE A 28 -0.33 3.52 -4.46
CA ILE A 28 -1.05 4.33 -5.45
C ILE A 28 -1.34 5.74 -4.90
N GLU A 29 -1.82 5.86 -3.67
CA GLU A 29 -2.09 7.16 -3.03
C GLU A 29 -0.84 8.05 -2.97
N LYS A 30 0.33 7.43 -2.73
CA LYS A 30 1.62 8.12 -2.61
C LYS A 30 2.27 8.47 -3.94
N VAL A 31 2.21 7.58 -4.93
CA VAL A 31 2.94 7.71 -6.21
C VAL A 31 2.07 8.32 -7.31
N HIS A 32 0.76 8.07 -7.30
CA HIS A 32 -0.20 8.52 -8.29
C HIS A 32 -1.45 9.14 -7.63
N PRO A 33 -1.30 10.24 -6.86
CA PRO A 33 -2.39 10.80 -6.05
C PRO A 33 -3.61 11.24 -6.90
N GLU A 34 -3.38 11.71 -8.13
CA GLU A 34 -4.42 12.08 -9.07
C GLU A 34 -5.25 10.88 -9.54
N LYS A 35 -4.59 9.75 -9.87
CA LYS A 35 -5.26 8.51 -10.26
C LYS A 35 -5.97 7.88 -9.07
N TYR A 36 -5.37 7.94 -7.88
CA TYR A 36 -6.02 7.52 -6.64
C TYR A 36 -7.35 8.24 -6.43
N ARG A 37 -7.40 9.56 -6.66
CA ARG A 37 -8.64 10.33 -6.56
C ARG A 37 -9.69 9.90 -7.60
N LEU A 38 -9.30 9.68 -8.86
CA LEU A 38 -10.23 9.23 -9.91
C LEU A 38 -10.84 7.85 -9.59
N MET A 39 -10.03 6.97 -9.02
CA MET A 39 -10.47 5.65 -8.53
C MET A 39 -11.48 5.79 -7.38
N LEU A 40 -11.24 6.68 -6.42
CA LEU A 40 -12.16 6.93 -5.29
C LEU A 40 -13.49 7.56 -5.73
N GLU A 41 -13.46 8.40 -6.77
CA GLU A 41 -14.66 9.02 -7.32
C GLU A 41 -15.48 8.05 -8.19
N GLY A 42 -15.02 6.80 -8.38
CA GLY A 42 -15.71 5.78 -9.17
C GLY A 42 -15.77 6.12 -10.67
N LYS A 43 -15.01 7.12 -11.13
CA LYS A 43 -15.09 7.67 -12.49
C LYS A 43 -14.41 6.78 -13.54
N THR A 44 -13.55 5.87 -13.12
CA THR A 44 -12.72 5.05 -14.01
C THR A 44 -12.51 3.64 -13.45
N CYS A 45 -12.53 2.63 -14.33
CA CYS A 45 -12.14 1.27 -13.97
C CYS A 45 -10.67 1.23 -13.58
N THR A 46 -10.35 0.63 -12.43
CA THR A 46 -8.97 0.47 -11.94
C THR A 46 -8.06 -0.23 -12.92
N ALA A 47 -8.58 -1.20 -13.67
CA ALA A 47 -7.80 -1.96 -14.65
C ALA A 47 -7.30 -1.09 -15.81
N THR A 48 -8.03 -0.04 -16.18
CA THR A 48 -7.69 0.84 -17.32
C THR A 48 -6.99 2.13 -16.90
N LEU A 49 -6.93 2.42 -15.60
CA LEU A 49 -6.40 3.67 -15.07
C LEU A 49 -4.86 3.70 -15.05
N PHE A 50 -4.24 2.53 -15.05
CA PHE A 50 -2.79 2.35 -15.01
C PHE A 50 -2.34 1.56 -16.23
N SER A 51 -1.19 1.95 -16.80
CA SER A 51 -0.51 1.13 -17.79
C SER A 51 0.03 -0.16 -17.16
N SER A 52 0.40 -1.13 -17.99
CA SER A 52 1.03 -2.37 -17.52
C SER A 52 2.34 -2.10 -16.76
N GLU A 53 3.12 -1.10 -17.20
CA GLU A 53 4.37 -0.71 -16.54
C GLU A 53 4.12 -0.07 -15.16
N GLU A 54 3.10 0.79 -15.06
CA GLU A 54 2.70 1.38 -13.79
C GLU A 54 2.20 0.30 -12.81
N TRP A 55 1.42 -0.67 -13.29
CA TRP A 55 0.99 -1.80 -12.46
C TRP A 55 2.18 -2.62 -11.96
N LEU A 56 3.16 -2.90 -12.83
CA LEU A 56 4.39 -3.61 -12.44
C LEU A 56 5.16 -2.83 -11.36
N ASP A 57 5.30 -1.51 -11.49
CA ASP A 57 5.97 -0.68 -10.49
C ASP A 57 5.22 -0.65 -9.16
N ILE A 58 3.90 -0.45 -9.18
CA ILE A 58 3.03 -0.45 -8.00
C ILE A 58 3.17 -1.77 -7.22
N VAL A 59 3.06 -2.90 -7.92
CA VAL A 59 3.17 -4.24 -7.31
C VAL A 59 4.57 -4.48 -6.78
N THR A 60 5.61 -4.04 -7.51
CA THR A 60 7.01 -4.18 -7.09
C THR A 60 7.30 -3.40 -5.81
N LYS A 61 6.85 -2.14 -5.72
CA LYS A 61 7.01 -1.31 -4.53
C LYS A 61 6.29 -1.91 -3.33
N SER A 62 5.03 -2.33 -3.48
CA SER A 62 4.27 -2.96 -2.39
C SER A 62 4.94 -4.26 -1.91
N ARG A 63 5.41 -5.11 -2.86
CA ARG A 63 6.12 -6.35 -2.53
C ARG A 63 7.44 -6.08 -1.80
N ASN A 64 8.19 -5.08 -2.22
CA ASN A 64 9.45 -4.70 -1.57
C ASN A 64 9.21 -4.15 -0.16
N SER A 65 8.17 -3.35 0.04
CA SER A 65 7.76 -2.87 1.36
C SER A 65 7.47 -4.03 2.31
N TYR A 66 6.71 -5.03 1.86
CA TYR A 66 6.45 -6.27 2.62
C TYR A 66 7.73 -7.06 2.93
N LYS A 67 8.61 -7.24 1.93
CA LYS A 67 9.88 -7.95 2.11
C LYS A 67 10.75 -7.29 3.18
N ASN A 68 10.89 -5.97 3.13
CA ASN A 68 11.67 -5.19 4.10
C ASN A 68 11.07 -5.31 5.50
N HIS A 69 9.75 -5.23 5.61
CA HIS A 69 9.05 -5.41 6.89
C HIS A 69 9.32 -6.78 7.53
N ILE A 70 9.23 -7.88 6.77
CA ILE A 70 9.52 -9.23 7.26
C ILE A 70 11.00 -9.38 7.66
N GLN A 71 11.92 -8.79 6.90
CA GLN A 71 13.34 -8.77 7.26
C GLN A 71 13.58 -8.04 8.59
N GLY A 72 12.94 -6.89 8.80
CA GLY A 72 12.98 -6.15 10.06
C GLY A 72 12.48 -6.98 11.25
N ILE A 73 11.34 -7.67 11.11
CA ILE A 73 10.82 -8.56 12.17
C ILE A 73 11.83 -9.67 12.50
N LYS A 74 12.41 -10.31 11.49
CA LYS A 74 13.41 -11.38 11.70
C LYS A 74 14.64 -10.85 12.43
N LEU A 75 15.10 -9.65 12.06
CA LEU A 75 16.24 -9.00 12.70
C LEU A 75 15.93 -8.67 14.17
N ALA A 76 14.80 -8.03 14.45
CA ALA A 76 14.38 -7.70 15.81
C ALA A 76 14.31 -8.95 16.71
N ARG A 77 13.70 -10.04 16.22
CA ARG A 77 13.64 -11.32 16.94
C ARG A 77 15.01 -11.92 17.26
N LYS A 78 16.01 -11.69 16.41
CA LYS A 78 17.38 -12.18 16.63
C LYS A 78 18.06 -11.43 17.78
N TYR A 79 17.86 -10.12 17.86
CA TYR A 79 18.50 -9.26 18.88
C TYR A 79 17.73 -9.19 20.20
N SER A 80 16.44 -9.53 20.26
CA SER A 80 15.68 -9.62 21.52
C SER A 80 15.90 -10.90 22.33
N ARG A 81 16.78 -11.81 21.88
CA ARG A 81 17.12 -13.07 22.57
C ARG A 81 18.48 -13.03 23.30
N HIS A 82 19.10 -11.86 23.37
CA HIS A 82 20.28 -11.55 24.18
C HIS A 82 19.87 -10.61 25.31
#